data_AF-A0A922INL8-F1
#
_entry.id   AF-A0A922INL8-F1
#
_cell.length_a   1.000
_cell.length_b   1.000
_cell.length_c   1.000
_cell.angle_alpha   90.00
_cell.angle_beta   90.00
_cell.angle_gamma   90.00
#
_symmetry.space_group_name_H-M   'P 1'
#
loop_
_entity.id
_entity.type
_entity.pdbx_description
1 polymer ?
#
loop_
_entity_poly.entity_id
_entity_poly.type
_entity_poly.pdbx_seq_one_letter_code
_entity_poly.pdbx_strand_id
1 'polypeptide(L)'
;MLSEFEEICAIVLEKEPSIIGIEEFLIYLGSDAVERWSIHQEEVSLCLMRISSYFLRKVVPFSQNFSCIHRLQKLGLYTPPSSARTWLQVLSQWGFPRICIEQPEVQKQLIWNLADIDRSPKNTVPDRCLLPLVLYFAVLALRFPYTDWIDCWREVCSKAKFNEHEYNLGTLLELHSVRQSKSVFDFFWHNIFTFAISRAVLYTNLKLFPLNDTQWSMDKFLNHAYRECQLLQPLPPGNHEKLIYLLSYFPASNNITGHEIFMSIVYQHFLPLISDDDIECSSSCSNVNPNVLMTATVHVLHQYCLLNLIVNFSAKLGLKFLSNIKDWPRSISTDYKIKLFNILIACYVESSRHTKVPRNISQILPLRQMGCDHSSYLNNLVNDWLSKWLSEPKRLSLWSKVTIRTCLRRSTQHRSFPKQPVNELIRRLPLAPMLQEYLIDNEYLK
;
A
#
# COMPACT_ATOMS: atom_id res chain seq x y z
N MET A 1 10.17 29.78 -28.18
CA MET A 1 9.50 28.55 -28.69
C MET A 1 8.68 27.90 -27.58
N LEU A 2 7.68 27.07 -27.89
CA LEU A 2 6.84 26.40 -26.88
C LEU A 2 7.69 25.57 -25.88
N SER A 3 8.79 24.97 -26.36
CA SER A 3 9.75 24.22 -25.55
C SER A 3 10.42 25.05 -24.44
N GLU A 4 10.85 26.28 -24.75
CA GLU A 4 11.46 27.20 -23.77
C GLU A 4 10.43 27.63 -22.72
N PHE A 5 9.17 27.80 -23.12
CA PHE A 5 8.07 28.13 -22.21
C PHE A 5 7.75 26.96 -21.27
N GLU A 6 7.70 25.73 -21.77
CA GLU A 6 7.50 24.53 -20.94
C GLU A 6 8.64 24.32 -19.94
N GLU A 7 9.88 24.59 -20.34
CA GLU A 7 11.06 24.51 -19.49
C GLU A 7 11.03 25.57 -18.37
N ILE A 8 10.72 26.82 -18.72
CA ILE A 8 10.54 27.90 -17.74
C ILE A 8 9.41 27.54 -16.76
N CYS A 9 8.28 27.06 -17.28
CA CYS A 9 7.16 26.65 -16.44
C CYS A 9 7.57 25.50 -15.50
N ALA A 10 8.25 24.46 -15.99
CA ALA A 10 8.74 23.37 -15.15
C ALA A 10 9.65 23.86 -14.02
N ILE A 11 10.62 24.74 -14.32
CA ILE A 11 11.55 25.31 -13.33
C ILE A 11 10.80 26.11 -12.25
N VAL A 12 9.79 26.89 -12.63
CA VAL A 12 9.03 27.71 -11.68
C VAL A 12 8.10 26.86 -10.83
N LEU A 13 7.46 25.83 -11.40
CA LEU A 13 6.54 24.95 -10.66
C LEU A 13 7.27 24.11 -9.58
N GLU A 14 8.60 23.97 -9.66
CA GLU A 14 9.40 23.33 -8.60
C GLU A 14 9.56 24.23 -7.37
N LYS A 15 9.49 25.56 -7.52
CA LYS A 15 9.74 26.53 -6.45
C LYS A 15 8.69 26.48 -5.34
N GLU A 16 9.07 27.01 -4.18
CA GLU A 16 8.17 27.14 -3.02
C GLU A 16 7.16 28.26 -3.20
N PRO A 17 5.93 28.11 -2.67
CA PRO A 17 4.89 29.14 -2.75
C PRO A 17 5.23 30.41 -1.95
N SER A 18 6.23 30.36 -1.07
CA SER A 18 6.72 31.50 -0.28
C SER A 18 7.51 32.53 -1.10
N ILE A 19 7.91 32.20 -2.34
CA ILE A 19 8.67 33.11 -3.20
C ILE A 19 7.78 34.25 -3.67
N ILE A 20 8.19 35.49 -3.38
CA ILE A 20 7.46 36.70 -3.75
C ILE A 20 7.30 36.77 -5.28
N GLY A 21 6.07 37.04 -5.74
CA GLY A 21 5.75 37.23 -7.16
C GLY A 21 5.59 35.94 -7.96
N ILE A 22 5.70 34.75 -7.35
CA ILE A 22 5.55 33.48 -8.07
C ILE A 22 4.14 33.28 -8.61
N GLU A 23 3.11 33.70 -7.86
CA GLU A 23 1.73 33.62 -8.31
C GLU A 23 1.49 34.54 -9.53
N GLU A 24 1.94 35.79 -9.44
CA GLU A 24 1.86 36.78 -10.53
C GLU A 24 2.59 36.28 -11.77
N PHE A 25 3.78 35.71 -11.60
CA PHE A 25 4.56 35.18 -12.71
C PHE A 25 3.86 34.00 -13.38
N LEU A 26 3.33 33.04 -12.62
CA LEU A 26 2.59 31.90 -13.18
C LEU A 26 1.30 32.34 -13.88
N ILE A 27 0.61 33.36 -13.36
CA ILE A 27 -0.58 33.95 -14.00
C ILE A 27 -0.20 34.65 -15.31
N TYR A 28 0.90 35.40 -15.31
CA TYR A 28 1.44 36.03 -16.51
C TYR A 28 1.81 34.97 -17.56
N LEU A 29 2.55 33.94 -17.18
CA LEU A 29 2.91 32.82 -18.06
C LEU A 29 1.67 32.16 -18.66
N GLY A 30 0.65 31.88 -17.85
CA GLY A 30 -0.60 31.28 -18.35
C GLY A 30 -1.32 32.19 -19.34
N SER A 31 -1.38 33.49 -19.06
CA SER A 31 -2.03 34.47 -19.94
C SER A 31 -1.29 34.62 -21.28
N ASP A 32 0.04 34.77 -21.22
CA ASP A 32 0.92 34.87 -22.40
C ASP A 32 0.80 33.61 -23.27
N ALA A 33 0.67 32.43 -22.65
CA ALA A 33 0.54 31.18 -23.38
C ALA A 33 -0.77 31.05 -24.16
N VAL A 34 -1.88 31.46 -23.54
CA VAL A 34 -3.19 31.48 -24.19
C VAL A 34 -3.20 32.46 -25.36
N GLU A 35 -2.56 33.62 -25.21
CA GLU A 35 -2.50 34.64 -26.25
C GLU A 35 -1.62 34.21 -27.44
N ARG A 36 -0.41 33.71 -27.19
CA ARG A 36 0.58 33.42 -28.24
C ARG A 36 0.37 32.08 -28.95
N TRP A 37 -0.15 31.07 -28.25
CA TRP A 37 -0.26 29.70 -28.77
C TRP A 37 -1.69 29.19 -28.79
N SER A 38 -2.67 30.08 -28.97
CA SER A 38 -4.10 29.73 -29.12
C SER A 38 -4.39 28.67 -30.21
N ILE A 39 -3.50 28.53 -31.21
CA ILE A 39 -3.56 27.51 -32.26
C ILE A 39 -3.13 26.10 -31.76
N HIS A 40 -2.32 26.03 -30.70
CA HIS A 40 -1.82 24.81 -30.04
C HIS A 40 -2.59 24.53 -28.74
N GLN A 41 -3.90 24.30 -28.86
CA GLN A 41 -4.83 24.25 -27.72
C GLN A 41 -4.51 23.13 -26.71
N GLU A 42 -3.99 21.99 -27.17
CA GLU A 42 -3.71 20.85 -26.29
C GLU A 42 -2.50 21.11 -25.38
N GLU A 43 -1.42 21.66 -25.93
CA GLU A 43 -0.19 21.96 -25.19
C GLU A 43 -0.39 23.12 -24.21
N VAL A 44 -1.15 24.15 -24.61
CA VAL A 44 -1.55 25.23 -23.70
C VAL A 44 -2.40 24.67 -22.56
N SER A 45 -3.35 23.77 -22.84
CA SER A 45 -4.17 23.11 -21.82
C SER A 45 -3.33 22.30 -20.83
N LEU A 46 -2.34 21.53 -21.31
CA LEU A 46 -1.39 20.79 -20.46
C LEU A 46 -0.61 21.72 -19.53
N CYS A 47 -0.14 22.86 -20.03
CA CYS A 47 0.55 23.85 -19.20
C CYS A 47 -0.38 24.45 -18.13
N LEU A 48 -1.58 24.88 -18.52
CA LEU A 48 -2.57 25.41 -17.58
C LEU A 48 -2.99 24.38 -16.52
N MET A 49 -3.05 23.08 -16.86
CA MET A 49 -3.25 22.01 -15.89
C MET A 49 -2.09 21.92 -14.88
N ARG A 50 -0.83 22.04 -15.32
CA ARG A 50 0.33 22.02 -14.42
C ARG A 50 0.33 23.24 -13.49
N ILE A 51 0.02 24.43 -14.02
CA ILE A 51 -0.14 25.65 -13.23
C ILE A 51 -1.28 25.47 -12.21
N SER A 52 -2.47 25.06 -12.65
CA SER A 52 -3.62 24.83 -11.76
C SER A 52 -3.31 23.80 -10.67
N SER A 53 -2.59 22.73 -11.01
CA SER A 53 -2.10 21.73 -10.07
C SER A 53 -1.14 22.31 -9.04
N TYR A 54 -0.21 23.20 -9.44
CA TYR A 54 0.68 23.88 -8.51
C TYR A 54 -0.09 24.75 -7.51
N PHE A 55 -1.05 25.55 -7.99
CA PHE A 55 -1.87 26.38 -7.12
C PHE A 55 -2.66 25.53 -6.11
N LEU A 56 -3.31 24.46 -6.56
CA LEU A 56 -4.04 23.55 -5.67
C LEU A 56 -3.11 22.81 -4.68
N ARG A 57 -1.94 22.35 -5.12
CA ARG A 57 -1.02 21.52 -4.33
C ARG A 57 -0.19 22.30 -3.33
N LYS A 58 0.24 23.51 -3.69
CA LYS A 58 1.25 24.28 -2.95
C LYS A 58 0.68 25.59 -2.43
N VAL A 59 0.04 26.37 -3.29
CA VAL A 59 -0.41 27.73 -2.92
C VAL A 59 -1.61 27.68 -1.98
N VAL A 60 -2.67 26.93 -2.30
CA VAL A 60 -3.88 26.81 -1.46
C VAL A 60 -3.56 26.37 -0.03
N PRO A 61 -2.78 25.29 0.21
CA PRO A 61 -2.47 24.90 1.58
C PRO A 61 -1.50 25.89 2.27
N PHE A 62 -0.66 26.60 1.53
CA PHE A 62 0.24 27.64 2.08
C PHE A 62 -0.52 28.91 2.49
N SER A 63 -1.39 29.43 1.63
CA SER A 63 -2.20 30.63 1.86
C SER A 63 -3.47 30.35 2.69
N GLN A 64 -3.80 29.06 2.85
CA GLN A 64 -4.96 28.58 3.60
C GLN A 64 -6.31 29.08 3.06
N ASN A 65 -6.37 29.43 1.77
CA ASN A 65 -7.60 29.89 1.12
C ASN A 65 -7.60 29.64 -0.40
N PHE A 66 -8.74 29.89 -1.06
CA PHE A 66 -8.95 29.65 -2.49
C PHE A 66 -8.88 30.93 -3.36
N SER A 67 -8.46 32.07 -2.82
CA SER A 67 -8.43 33.34 -3.57
C SER A 67 -7.62 33.24 -4.87
N CYS A 68 -6.50 32.53 -4.85
CA CYS A 68 -5.64 32.30 -6.00
C CYS A 68 -6.33 31.44 -7.08
N ILE A 69 -7.09 30.41 -6.70
CA ILE A 69 -7.91 29.61 -7.61
C ILE A 69 -9.02 30.46 -8.23
N HIS A 70 -9.72 31.26 -7.43
CA HIS A 70 -10.75 32.16 -7.94
C HIS A 70 -10.17 33.20 -8.92
N ARG A 71 -8.94 33.67 -8.70
CA ARG A 71 -8.24 34.55 -9.64
C ARG A 71 -7.97 33.83 -10.97
N LEU A 72 -7.44 32.60 -10.95
CA LEU A 72 -7.25 31.80 -12.17
C LEU A 72 -8.57 31.54 -12.90
N GLN A 73 -9.63 31.21 -12.18
CA GLN A 73 -10.97 30.99 -12.73
C GLN A 73 -11.52 32.25 -13.39
N LYS A 74 -11.36 33.44 -12.78
CA LYS A 74 -11.77 34.72 -13.37
C LYS A 74 -11.02 35.02 -14.67
N LEU A 75 -9.74 34.71 -14.71
CA LEU A 75 -8.87 34.91 -15.89
C LEU A 75 -9.02 33.82 -16.96
N GLY A 76 -9.81 32.76 -16.70
CA GLY A 76 -9.96 31.65 -17.66
C GLY A 76 -8.73 30.74 -17.76
N LEU A 77 -7.81 30.80 -16.79
CA LEU A 77 -6.56 30.04 -16.75
C LEU A 77 -6.65 28.75 -15.93
N TYR A 78 -7.79 28.52 -15.28
CA TYR A 78 -7.99 27.36 -14.40
C TYR A 78 -8.41 26.12 -15.20
N THR A 79 -7.56 25.11 -15.20
CA THR A 79 -7.85 23.78 -15.76
C THR A 79 -7.80 22.75 -14.63
N PRO A 80 -8.95 22.30 -14.10
CA PRO A 80 -9.00 21.38 -12.97
C PRO A 80 -8.52 19.96 -13.35
N PRO A 81 -8.01 19.19 -12.38
CA PRO A 81 -7.78 17.76 -12.57
C PRO A 81 -9.05 17.03 -13.02
N SER A 82 -8.91 16.09 -13.96
CA SER A 82 -10.02 15.38 -14.58
C SER A 82 -10.30 13.98 -14.00
N SER A 83 -9.44 13.46 -13.13
CA SER A 83 -9.57 12.09 -12.58
C SER A 83 -9.40 12.06 -11.07
N ALA A 84 -10.04 11.08 -10.42
CA ALA A 84 -9.91 10.88 -8.97
C ALA A 84 -8.46 10.63 -8.56
N ARG A 85 -7.70 9.90 -9.37
CA ARG A 85 -6.27 9.66 -9.12
C ARG A 85 -5.48 10.98 -9.12
N THR A 86 -5.71 11.86 -10.09
CA THR A 86 -5.01 13.15 -10.16
C THR A 86 -5.42 14.05 -9.00
N TRP A 87 -6.70 14.05 -8.62
CA TRP A 87 -7.16 14.76 -7.42
C TRP A 87 -6.52 14.23 -6.13
N LEU A 88 -6.43 12.92 -5.96
CA LEU A 88 -5.75 12.31 -4.82
C LEU A 88 -4.26 12.72 -4.77
N GLN A 89 -3.58 12.77 -5.92
CA GLN A 89 -2.21 13.28 -6.01
C GLN A 89 -2.11 14.76 -5.67
N VAL A 90 -3.08 15.57 -6.07
CA VAL A 90 -3.12 17.00 -5.71
C VAL A 90 -3.29 17.19 -4.20
N LEU A 91 -4.27 16.50 -3.62
CA LEU A 91 -4.57 16.56 -2.19
C LEU A 91 -3.49 15.87 -1.34
N SER A 92 -2.62 15.07 -1.95
CA SER A 92 -1.46 14.47 -1.27
C SER A 92 -0.41 15.46 -0.77
N GLN A 93 -0.60 16.76 -0.92
CA GLN A 93 0.27 17.78 -0.30
C GLN A 93 -0.47 18.56 0.80
N TRP A 94 -1.76 18.35 0.96
CA TRP A 94 -2.56 19.00 1.98
C TRP A 94 -2.31 18.35 3.33
N GLY A 95 -2.20 19.18 4.38
CA GLY A 95 -1.93 18.71 5.74
C GLY A 95 -0.60 17.97 5.86
N PHE A 96 0.39 18.29 5.01
CA PHE A 96 1.76 17.77 5.16
C PHE A 96 2.55 18.66 6.13
N PRO A 97 3.54 18.13 6.86
CA PRO A 97 4.26 18.86 7.91
C PRO A 97 4.97 20.13 7.45
N ARG A 98 5.42 20.17 6.19
CA ARG A 98 6.02 21.35 5.58
C ARG A 98 5.00 22.48 5.31
N ILE A 99 3.73 22.11 5.17
CA ILE A 99 2.58 23.01 4.93
C ILE A 99 1.47 22.59 5.90
N CYS A 100 1.82 22.48 7.19
CA CYS A 100 0.91 21.95 8.19
C CYS A 100 -0.14 23.00 8.49
N ILE A 101 -1.40 22.65 8.33
CA ILE A 101 -2.52 23.51 8.71
C ILE A 101 -2.99 23.01 10.06
N GLU A 102 -2.60 23.69 11.14
CA GLU A 102 -2.88 23.21 12.50
C GLU A 102 -4.33 23.47 12.92
N GLN A 103 -4.94 24.54 12.40
CA GLN A 103 -6.25 25.02 12.83
C GLN A 103 -7.39 24.17 12.22
N PRO A 104 -8.19 23.45 13.01
CA PRO A 104 -9.26 22.59 12.49
C PRO A 104 -10.32 23.34 11.69
N GLU A 105 -10.64 24.58 12.09
CA GLU A 105 -11.62 25.41 11.37
C GLU A 105 -11.14 25.78 9.97
N VAL A 106 -9.85 26.09 9.81
CA VAL A 106 -9.25 26.36 8.49
C VAL A 106 -9.27 25.11 7.62
N GLN A 107 -8.94 23.95 8.19
CA GLN A 107 -9.03 22.68 7.47
C GLN A 107 -10.45 22.42 6.96
N LYS A 108 -11.47 22.59 7.82
CA LYS A 108 -12.87 22.46 7.44
C LYS A 108 -13.28 23.46 6.36
N GLN A 109 -12.86 24.73 6.50
CA GLN A 109 -13.14 25.77 5.52
C GLN A 109 -12.54 25.43 4.15
N LEU A 110 -11.33 24.88 4.09
CA LEU A 110 -10.72 24.45 2.82
C LEU A 110 -11.50 23.31 2.16
N ILE A 111 -12.01 22.36 2.94
CA ILE A 111 -12.89 21.29 2.42
C ILE A 111 -14.19 21.88 1.86
N TRP A 112 -14.79 22.83 2.57
CA TRP A 112 -16.05 23.47 2.13
C TRP A 112 -15.86 24.37 0.91
N ASN A 113 -14.74 25.09 0.83
CA ASN A 113 -14.39 25.87 -0.34
C ASN A 113 -14.19 24.98 -1.56
N LEU A 114 -13.60 23.78 -1.40
CA LEU A 114 -13.46 22.80 -2.48
C LEU A 114 -14.82 22.25 -2.97
N ALA A 115 -15.81 22.19 -2.08
CA ALA A 115 -17.17 21.78 -2.39
C ALA A 115 -18.01 22.87 -3.08
N ASP A 116 -17.52 24.12 -3.10
CA ASP A 116 -18.22 25.31 -3.61
C ASP A 116 -19.64 25.47 -3.03
N ILE A 117 -19.82 25.15 -1.74
CA ILE A 117 -21.14 25.10 -1.06
C ILE A 117 -21.90 26.44 -1.15
N ASP A 118 -21.18 27.56 -1.21
CA ASP A 118 -21.74 28.92 -1.28
C ASP A 118 -22.03 29.43 -2.70
N ARG A 119 -22.03 28.54 -3.72
CA ARG A 119 -22.43 28.84 -5.11
C ARG A 119 -21.66 30.00 -5.76
N SER A 120 -20.33 29.99 -5.67
CA SER A 120 -19.48 30.79 -6.56
C SER A 120 -19.70 30.35 -8.03
N PRO A 121 -19.73 31.26 -9.02
CA PRO A 121 -20.14 30.94 -10.39
C PRO A 121 -19.17 30.02 -11.17
N LYS A 122 -18.06 29.56 -10.58
CA LYS A 122 -17.14 28.60 -11.21
C LYS A 122 -16.72 27.54 -10.19
N ASN A 123 -17.23 26.31 -10.37
CA ASN A 123 -16.89 25.19 -9.49
C ASN A 123 -15.40 24.83 -9.63
N THR A 124 -14.70 24.70 -8.51
CA THR A 124 -13.33 24.18 -8.42
C THR A 124 -13.27 22.73 -8.91
N VAL A 125 -14.27 21.91 -8.54
CA VAL A 125 -14.46 20.57 -9.08
C VAL A 125 -15.70 20.55 -9.98
N PRO A 126 -15.56 20.74 -11.30
CA PRO A 126 -16.72 20.88 -12.19
C PRO A 126 -17.50 19.57 -12.37
N ASP A 127 -16.83 18.41 -12.34
CA ASP A 127 -17.49 17.10 -12.45
C ASP A 127 -18.19 16.74 -11.13
N ARG A 128 -19.53 16.87 -11.13
CA ARG A 128 -20.39 16.57 -9.98
C ARG A 128 -20.36 15.11 -9.56
N CYS A 129 -20.03 14.18 -10.46
CA CYS A 129 -19.92 12.76 -10.11
C CYS A 129 -18.58 12.44 -9.45
N LEU A 130 -17.56 13.27 -9.70
CA LEU A 130 -16.23 13.14 -9.11
C LEU A 130 -16.12 13.86 -7.76
N LEU A 131 -16.84 14.98 -7.60
CA LEU A 131 -16.80 15.85 -6.43
C LEU A 131 -16.89 15.10 -5.08
N PRO A 132 -17.84 14.18 -4.82
CA PRO A 132 -17.92 13.52 -3.52
C PRO A 132 -16.65 12.73 -3.17
N LEU A 133 -16.05 12.05 -4.15
CA LEU A 133 -14.81 11.29 -3.97
C LEU A 133 -13.61 12.23 -3.72
N VAL A 134 -13.58 13.38 -4.38
CA VAL A 134 -12.57 14.43 -4.13
C VAL A 134 -12.71 15.02 -2.72
N LEU A 135 -13.93 15.25 -2.25
CA LEU A 135 -14.18 15.71 -0.89
C LEU A 135 -13.81 14.66 0.16
N TYR A 136 -14.09 13.38 -0.11
CA TYR A 136 -13.62 12.28 0.73
C TYR A 136 -12.08 12.29 0.85
N PHE A 137 -11.37 12.47 -0.27
CA PHE A 137 -9.92 12.60 -0.27
C PHE A 137 -9.45 13.85 0.49
N ALA A 138 -10.15 14.98 0.41
CA ALA A 138 -9.78 16.19 1.12
C ALA A 138 -9.96 16.04 2.64
N VAL A 139 -11.03 15.36 3.08
CA VAL A 139 -11.22 14.98 4.49
C VAL A 139 -10.08 14.08 4.97
N LEU A 140 -9.72 13.05 4.19
CA LEU A 140 -8.55 12.22 4.49
C LEU A 140 -7.23 13.01 4.47
N ALA A 141 -7.12 14.05 3.64
CA ALA A 141 -5.92 14.87 3.53
C ALA A 141 -5.75 15.88 4.68
N LEU A 142 -6.83 16.29 5.34
CA LEU A 142 -6.76 17.33 6.37
C LEU A 142 -7.11 16.82 7.77
N ARG A 143 -8.01 15.84 7.88
CA ARG A 143 -8.51 15.31 9.15
C ARG A 143 -7.98 13.94 9.53
N PHE A 144 -7.52 13.11 8.59
CA PHE A 144 -6.88 11.85 8.99
C PHE A 144 -5.47 12.12 9.57
N PRO A 145 -4.99 11.43 10.63
CA PRO A 145 -5.63 10.34 11.38
C PRO A 145 -6.46 10.77 12.61
N TYR A 146 -6.81 12.04 12.77
CA TYR A 146 -7.64 12.50 13.91
C TYR A 146 -8.96 11.74 14.00
N THR A 147 -9.40 11.45 15.22
CA THR A 147 -10.51 10.51 15.48
C THR A 147 -11.87 10.95 14.95
N ASP A 148 -12.03 12.24 14.66
CA ASP A 148 -13.25 12.88 14.16
C ASP A 148 -13.36 12.92 12.63
N TRP A 149 -12.40 12.35 11.89
CA TRP A 149 -12.41 12.42 10.41
C TRP A 149 -13.71 11.87 9.78
N ILE A 150 -14.31 10.84 10.38
CA ILE A 150 -15.60 10.28 9.92
C ILE A 150 -16.75 11.25 10.16
N ASP A 151 -16.75 11.92 11.31
CA ASP A 151 -17.80 12.89 11.63
C ASP A 151 -17.68 14.13 10.74
N CYS A 152 -16.45 14.54 10.43
CA CYS A 152 -16.18 15.57 9.43
C CYS A 152 -16.66 15.14 8.03
N TRP A 153 -16.43 13.88 7.62
CA TRP A 153 -16.96 13.36 6.36
C TRP A 153 -18.49 13.43 6.31
N ARG A 154 -19.18 13.01 7.38
CA ARG A 154 -20.65 13.11 7.48
C ARG A 154 -21.14 14.56 7.42
N GLU A 155 -20.46 15.47 8.11
CA GLU A 155 -20.76 16.91 8.07
C GLU A 155 -20.66 17.46 6.64
N VAL A 156 -19.62 17.07 5.90
CA VAL A 156 -19.40 17.46 4.50
C VAL A 156 -20.50 16.91 3.60
N CYS A 157 -20.86 15.63 3.72
CA CYS A 157 -21.97 15.04 2.96
C CYS A 157 -23.29 15.78 3.19
N SER A 158 -23.61 16.07 4.45
CA SER A 158 -24.83 16.80 4.82
C SER A 158 -24.85 18.21 4.23
N LYS A 159 -23.76 18.98 4.39
CA LYS A 159 -23.65 20.34 3.85
C LYS A 159 -23.69 20.38 2.31
N ALA A 160 -23.05 19.42 1.65
CA ALA A 160 -23.07 19.29 0.20
C ALA A 160 -24.39 18.74 -0.36
N LYS A 161 -25.34 18.37 0.51
CA LYS A 161 -26.64 17.76 0.16
C LYS A 161 -26.51 16.48 -0.66
N PHE A 162 -25.49 15.67 -0.36
CA PHE A 162 -25.37 14.35 -0.95
C PHE A 162 -26.38 13.41 -0.29
N ASN A 163 -27.15 12.68 -1.10
CA ASN A 163 -27.97 11.59 -0.60
C ASN A 163 -27.05 10.47 -0.09
N GLU A 164 -27.22 10.07 1.17
CA GLU A 164 -26.36 9.07 1.84
C GLU A 164 -26.34 7.73 1.07
N HIS A 165 -27.42 7.37 0.38
CA HIS A 165 -27.50 6.13 -0.39
C HIS A 165 -26.87 6.23 -1.79
N GLU A 166 -26.80 7.42 -2.38
CA GLU A 166 -26.31 7.63 -3.75
C GLU A 166 -24.80 7.92 -3.80
N TYR A 167 -24.22 8.32 -2.68
CA TYR A 167 -22.83 8.81 -2.61
C TYR A 167 -22.03 8.19 -1.45
N ASN A 168 -22.42 7.00 -1.01
CA ASN A 168 -21.56 6.18 -0.16
C ASN A 168 -20.26 5.81 -0.88
N LEU A 169 -19.21 5.46 -0.13
CA LEU A 169 -17.88 5.21 -0.71
C LEU A 169 -17.91 4.06 -1.73
N GLY A 170 -18.71 3.01 -1.54
CA GLY A 170 -18.84 1.91 -2.49
C GLY A 170 -19.36 2.36 -3.84
N THR A 171 -20.48 3.08 -3.85
CA THR A 171 -21.06 3.64 -5.06
C THR A 171 -20.09 4.60 -5.76
N LEU A 172 -19.35 5.43 -5.02
CA LEU A 172 -18.34 6.32 -5.59
C LEU A 172 -17.20 5.56 -6.28
N LEU A 173 -16.71 4.49 -5.65
CA LEU A 173 -15.64 3.68 -6.20
C LEU A 173 -16.10 2.88 -7.43
N GLU A 174 -17.32 2.35 -7.41
CA GLU A 174 -17.93 1.65 -8.55
C GLU A 174 -18.13 2.59 -9.75
N LEU A 175 -18.67 3.78 -9.52
CA LEU A 175 -18.82 4.80 -10.56
C LEU A 175 -17.47 5.21 -11.16
N HIS A 176 -16.43 5.35 -10.32
CA HIS A 176 -15.08 5.60 -10.79
C HIS A 176 -14.52 4.43 -11.61
N SER A 177 -14.74 3.19 -11.16
CA SER A 177 -14.33 1.97 -11.87
C SER A 177 -14.92 1.88 -13.27
N VAL A 178 -16.23 2.14 -13.42
CA VAL A 178 -16.92 2.14 -14.72
C VAL A 178 -16.32 3.16 -15.69
N ARG A 179 -16.00 4.36 -15.20
CA ARG A 179 -15.46 5.45 -16.05
C ARG A 179 -14.00 5.26 -16.45
N GLN A 180 -13.21 4.59 -15.62
CA GLN A 180 -11.76 4.45 -15.82
C GLN A 180 -11.35 3.02 -16.23
N SER A 181 -12.31 2.10 -16.35
CA SER A 181 -12.09 0.66 -16.63
C SER A 181 -11.04 0.04 -15.71
N LYS A 182 -11.11 0.33 -14.41
CA LYS A 182 -10.14 -0.12 -13.39
C LYS A 182 -10.84 -0.75 -12.20
N SER A 183 -10.28 -1.84 -11.69
CA SER A 183 -10.76 -2.54 -10.50
C SER A 183 -10.92 -1.59 -9.30
N VAL A 184 -12.08 -1.65 -8.65
CA VAL A 184 -12.39 -0.95 -7.38
C VAL A 184 -11.37 -1.32 -6.31
N PHE A 185 -11.08 -2.61 -6.19
CA PHE A 185 -10.10 -3.13 -5.24
C PHE A 185 -8.72 -2.50 -5.47
N ASP A 186 -8.28 -2.49 -6.73
CA ASP A 186 -6.96 -1.97 -7.07
C ASP A 186 -6.89 -0.47 -6.82
N PHE A 187 -7.91 0.30 -7.23
CA PHE A 187 -7.89 1.73 -6.98
C PHE A 187 -7.86 2.07 -5.48
N PHE A 188 -8.63 1.35 -4.66
CA PHE A 188 -8.60 1.55 -3.21
C PHE A 188 -7.24 1.20 -2.61
N TRP A 189 -6.75 -0.03 -2.80
CA TRP A 189 -5.53 -0.50 -2.13
C TRP A 189 -4.26 0.15 -2.67
N HIS A 190 -4.21 0.50 -3.96
CA HIS A 190 -3.03 1.13 -4.57
C HIS A 190 -2.99 2.65 -4.41
N ASN A 191 -4.13 3.31 -4.31
CA ASN A 191 -4.19 4.77 -4.28
C ASN A 191 -4.70 5.29 -2.93
N ILE A 192 -5.90 4.92 -2.52
CA ILE A 192 -6.54 5.51 -1.33
C ILE A 192 -5.85 5.00 -0.05
N PHE A 193 -5.62 3.70 0.04
CA PHE A 193 -4.93 3.09 1.17
C PHE A 193 -3.50 3.60 1.29
N THR A 194 -2.71 3.58 0.20
CA THR A 194 -1.32 4.07 0.20
C THR A 194 -1.24 5.54 0.60
N PHE A 195 -2.21 6.35 0.17
CA PHE A 195 -2.37 7.73 0.61
C PHE A 195 -2.64 7.83 2.12
N ALA A 196 -3.65 7.12 2.63
CA ALA A 196 -4.02 7.17 4.05
C ALA A 196 -2.90 6.66 4.97
N ILE A 197 -2.31 5.50 4.65
CA ILE A 197 -1.25 4.91 5.47
C ILE A 197 0.02 5.77 5.46
N SER A 198 0.36 6.41 4.33
CA SER A 198 1.51 7.31 4.25
C SER A 198 1.34 8.51 5.18
N ARG A 199 0.11 9.04 5.33
CA ARG A 199 -0.20 10.10 6.29
C ARG A 199 -0.17 9.60 7.73
N ALA A 200 -0.76 8.44 8.01
CA ALA A 200 -0.67 7.80 9.33
C ALA A 200 0.79 7.62 9.79
N VAL A 201 1.63 7.07 8.91
CA VAL A 201 3.07 6.90 9.12
C VAL A 201 3.73 8.25 9.39
N LEU A 202 3.48 9.26 8.55
CA LEU A 202 4.08 10.58 8.68
C LEU A 202 3.75 11.28 10.02
N TYR A 203 2.48 11.25 10.43
CA TYR A 203 2.05 11.85 11.70
C TYR A 203 2.65 11.14 12.92
N THR A 204 2.78 9.81 12.83
CA THR A 204 3.45 9.00 13.86
C THR A 204 4.94 9.34 13.92
N ASN A 205 5.60 9.50 12.78
CA ASN A 205 7.04 9.81 12.70
C ASN A 205 7.37 11.16 13.31
N LEU A 206 6.46 12.12 13.17
CA LEU A 206 6.59 13.44 13.77
C LEU A 206 6.11 13.50 15.21
N LYS A 207 5.67 12.37 15.79
CA LYS A 207 5.14 12.28 17.15
C LYS A 207 3.93 13.21 17.40
N LEU A 208 3.21 13.55 16.33
CA LEU A 208 1.98 14.35 16.42
C LEU A 208 0.79 13.50 16.87
N PHE A 209 0.87 12.18 16.67
CA PHE A 209 -0.16 11.23 17.06
C PHE A 209 0.50 9.95 17.61
N PRO A 210 0.01 9.38 18.73
CA PRO A 210 0.52 8.11 19.26
C PRO A 210 0.30 6.96 18.26
N LEU A 211 1.24 6.01 18.22
CA LEU A 211 1.17 4.85 17.32
C LEU A 211 -0.16 4.08 17.46
N ASN A 212 -0.58 3.81 18.70
CA ASN A 212 -1.82 3.07 18.98
C ASN A 212 -3.06 3.79 18.44
N ASP A 213 -3.12 5.11 18.59
CA ASP A 213 -4.24 5.91 18.12
C ASP A 213 -4.25 5.96 16.58
N THR A 214 -3.07 6.05 15.95
CA THR A 214 -2.94 5.96 14.49
C THR A 214 -3.39 4.60 13.97
N GLN A 215 -2.99 3.51 14.63
CA GLN A 215 -3.41 2.14 14.28
C GLN A 215 -4.93 2.01 14.37
N TRP A 216 -5.53 2.47 15.47
CA TRP A 216 -6.98 2.46 15.64
C TRP A 216 -7.71 3.29 14.58
N SER A 217 -7.15 4.44 14.19
CA SER A 217 -7.70 5.26 13.11
C SER A 217 -7.62 4.55 11.74
N MET A 218 -6.51 3.85 11.46
CA MET A 218 -6.38 3.01 10.26
C MET A 218 -7.38 1.85 10.26
N ASP A 219 -7.57 1.18 11.39
CA ASP A 219 -8.56 0.09 11.51
C ASP A 219 -9.98 0.63 11.31
N LYS A 220 -10.30 1.81 11.87
CA LYS A 220 -11.57 2.49 11.60
C LYS A 220 -11.76 2.84 10.13
N PHE A 221 -10.71 3.32 9.47
CA PHE A 221 -10.74 3.62 8.03
C PHE A 221 -11.03 2.38 7.20
N LEU A 222 -10.34 1.27 7.47
CA LEU A 222 -10.59 0.01 6.77
C LEU A 222 -11.99 -0.54 7.05
N ASN A 223 -12.42 -0.54 8.32
CA ASN A 223 -13.76 -0.99 8.70
C ASN A 223 -14.87 -0.15 8.07
N HIS A 224 -14.68 1.18 7.99
CA HIS A 224 -15.58 2.05 7.24
C HIS A 224 -15.60 1.66 5.77
N ALA A 225 -14.44 1.54 5.12
CA ALA A 225 -14.36 1.18 3.72
C ALA A 225 -15.01 -0.18 3.41
N TYR A 226 -14.80 -1.18 4.25
CA TYR A 226 -15.41 -2.52 4.13
C TYR A 226 -16.91 -2.54 4.32
N ARG A 227 -17.43 -1.65 5.18
CA ARG A 227 -18.86 -1.49 5.40
C ARG A 227 -19.54 -0.85 4.19
N GLU A 228 -18.92 0.21 3.64
CA GLU A 228 -19.45 0.93 2.49
C GLU A 228 -19.23 0.17 1.17
N CYS A 229 -18.21 -0.68 1.08
CA CYS A 229 -17.88 -1.43 -0.12
C CYS A 229 -17.29 -2.81 0.22
N GLN A 230 -18.13 -3.85 0.15
CA GLN A 230 -17.72 -5.22 0.45
C GLN A 230 -16.62 -5.74 -0.51
N LEU A 231 -16.57 -5.24 -1.74
CA LEU A 231 -15.54 -5.62 -2.73
C LEU A 231 -14.11 -5.29 -2.28
N LEU A 232 -13.95 -4.39 -1.31
CA LEU A 232 -12.64 -4.03 -0.75
C LEU A 232 -12.11 -5.04 0.26
N GLN A 233 -12.99 -5.90 0.79
CA GLN A 233 -12.60 -6.88 1.79
C GLN A 233 -11.65 -7.94 1.16
N PRO A 234 -10.52 -8.24 1.82
CA PRO A 234 -9.58 -9.28 1.39
C PRO A 234 -10.11 -10.69 1.66
N LEU A 235 -11.29 -11.03 1.11
CA LEU A 235 -11.91 -12.35 1.25
C LEU A 235 -11.30 -13.38 0.28
N PRO A 236 -11.27 -14.67 0.65
CA PRO A 236 -10.94 -15.75 -0.27
C PRO A 236 -12.06 -15.97 -1.31
N PRO A 237 -11.76 -16.54 -2.49
CA PRO A 237 -10.44 -16.98 -2.95
C PRO A 237 -9.55 -15.84 -3.48
N GLY A 238 -8.24 -16.07 -3.59
CA GLY A 238 -7.29 -15.13 -4.23
C GLY A 238 -6.75 -14.00 -3.35
N ASN A 239 -7.08 -13.99 -2.05
CA ASN A 239 -6.56 -12.98 -1.11
C ASN A 239 -5.02 -12.95 -1.02
N HIS A 240 -4.36 -14.09 -1.18
CA HIS A 240 -2.90 -14.15 -1.20
C HIS A 240 -2.29 -13.32 -2.35
N GLU A 241 -2.95 -13.25 -3.50
CA GLU A 241 -2.50 -12.42 -4.63
C GLU A 241 -2.66 -10.95 -4.29
N LYS A 242 -3.80 -10.56 -3.73
CA LYS A 242 -4.07 -9.21 -3.23
C LYS A 242 -3.01 -8.73 -2.22
N LEU A 243 -2.60 -9.60 -1.29
CA LEU A 243 -1.51 -9.29 -0.36
C LEU A 243 -0.17 -9.13 -1.09
N ILE A 244 0.16 -9.99 -2.06
CA ILE A 244 1.39 -9.87 -2.85
C ILE A 244 1.42 -8.53 -3.60
N TYR A 245 0.31 -8.13 -4.21
CA TYR A 245 0.18 -6.80 -4.82
C TYR A 245 0.45 -5.72 -3.78
N LEU A 246 -0.27 -5.70 -2.66
CA LEU A 246 -0.08 -4.69 -1.60
C LEU A 246 1.38 -4.58 -1.13
N LEU A 247 2.04 -5.72 -0.90
CA LEU A 247 3.44 -5.79 -0.48
C LEU A 247 4.40 -5.20 -1.51
N SER A 248 4.07 -5.25 -2.80
CA SER A 248 4.91 -4.70 -3.86
C SER A 248 4.92 -3.15 -3.92
N TYR A 249 3.93 -2.48 -3.33
CA TYR A 249 3.81 -1.01 -3.37
C TYR A 249 4.35 -0.32 -2.12
N PHE A 250 4.53 -1.06 -1.03
CA PHE A 250 5.04 -0.50 0.21
C PHE A 250 6.58 -0.61 0.26
N PRO A 251 7.30 0.44 0.69
CA PRO A 251 8.75 0.43 0.71
C PRO A 251 9.32 -0.65 1.65
N ALA A 252 10.36 -1.35 1.20
CA ALA A 252 10.97 -2.49 1.90
C ALA A 252 11.77 -2.14 3.17
N SER A 253 11.99 -0.86 3.47
CA SER A 253 12.92 -0.44 4.51
C SER A 253 12.33 -0.54 5.93
N ASN A 254 12.94 -1.37 6.79
CA ASN A 254 12.60 -1.48 8.22
C ASN A 254 12.88 -0.19 9.01
N ASN A 255 13.66 0.74 8.46
CA ASN A 255 14.03 1.98 9.15
C ASN A 255 12.96 3.07 9.01
N ILE A 256 11.87 2.78 8.31
CA ILE A 256 10.74 3.69 8.19
C ILE A 256 9.93 3.57 9.48
N THR A 257 10.10 4.53 10.39
CA THR A 257 9.19 4.69 11.54
C THR A 257 7.74 4.67 11.03
N GLY A 258 6.82 4.04 11.77
CA GLY A 258 5.42 3.84 11.36
C GLY A 258 5.16 2.58 10.49
N HIS A 259 6.19 1.87 10.04
CA HIS A 259 6.02 0.59 9.32
C HIS A 259 5.24 -0.47 10.13
N GLU A 260 5.29 -0.40 11.45
CA GLU A 260 4.49 -1.22 12.36
C GLU A 260 2.98 -1.10 12.13
N ILE A 261 2.51 0.05 11.63
CA ILE A 261 1.10 0.25 11.25
C ILE A 261 0.75 -0.64 10.05
N PHE A 262 1.62 -0.67 9.03
CA PHE A 262 1.45 -1.53 7.86
C PHE A 262 1.47 -3.01 8.27
N MET A 263 2.42 -3.39 9.13
CA MET A 263 2.51 -4.74 9.67
C MET A 263 1.25 -5.16 10.43
N SER A 264 0.69 -4.26 11.26
CA SER A 264 -0.59 -4.50 11.93
C SER A 264 -1.72 -4.76 10.94
N ILE A 265 -1.79 -3.97 9.87
CA ILE A 265 -2.83 -4.12 8.84
C ILE A 265 -2.72 -5.46 8.12
N VAL A 266 -1.50 -5.86 7.74
CA VAL A 266 -1.25 -7.17 7.13
C VAL A 266 -1.64 -8.30 8.09
N TYR A 267 -1.27 -8.19 9.37
CA TYR A 267 -1.62 -9.16 10.41
C TYR A 267 -3.12 -9.30 10.65
N GLN A 268 -3.85 -8.19 10.71
CA GLN A 268 -5.27 -8.19 11.09
C GLN A 268 -6.21 -8.45 9.91
N HIS A 269 -5.92 -7.86 8.75
CA HIS A 269 -6.88 -7.81 7.64
C HIS A 269 -6.57 -8.81 6.53
N PHE A 270 -5.30 -9.14 6.29
CA PHE A 270 -4.95 -10.04 5.17
C PHE A 270 -4.67 -11.46 5.61
N LEU A 271 -3.64 -11.66 6.45
CA LEU A 271 -3.11 -12.98 6.78
C LEU A 271 -4.14 -13.97 7.36
N PRO A 272 -5.09 -13.56 8.23
CA PRO A 272 -6.10 -14.46 8.79
C PRO A 272 -7.05 -15.01 7.72
N LEU A 273 -7.15 -14.33 6.57
CA LEU A 273 -8.07 -14.66 5.47
C LEU A 273 -7.36 -15.34 4.29
N ILE A 274 -6.13 -15.82 4.48
CA ILE A 274 -5.39 -16.54 3.44
C ILE A 274 -5.60 -18.04 3.59
N SER A 275 -6.20 -18.66 2.59
CA SER A 275 -6.26 -20.11 2.47
C SER A 275 -4.96 -20.66 1.89
N ASP A 276 -4.43 -21.73 2.50
CA ASP A 276 -3.30 -22.45 1.89
C ASP A 276 -3.78 -23.28 0.70
N ASP A 277 -5.04 -23.70 0.68
CA ASP A 277 -5.57 -24.53 -0.41
C ASP A 277 -5.64 -23.75 -1.74
N ASP A 278 -5.77 -22.42 -1.67
CA ASP A 278 -5.84 -21.53 -2.83
C ASP A 278 -4.46 -21.16 -3.41
N ILE A 279 -3.37 -21.51 -2.71
CA ILE A 279 -2.02 -21.12 -3.12
C ILE A 279 -1.39 -22.24 -3.94
N GLU A 280 -1.21 -21.95 -5.23
CA GLU A 280 -0.34 -22.72 -6.11
C GLU A 280 1.09 -22.15 -6.10
N CYS A 281 2.05 -23.03 -5.85
CA CYS A 281 3.48 -22.67 -5.78
C CYS A 281 4.19 -22.78 -7.14
N SER A 282 3.52 -23.23 -8.21
CA SER A 282 4.05 -23.25 -9.57
C SER A 282 3.86 -21.91 -10.26
N SER A 283 4.93 -21.35 -10.82
CA SER A 283 4.93 -20.06 -11.55
C SER A 283 4.01 -20.03 -12.76
N SER A 284 3.71 -21.18 -13.37
CA SER A 284 2.86 -21.30 -14.55
C SER A 284 1.36 -21.10 -14.29
N CYS A 285 0.93 -21.09 -13.02
CA CYS A 285 -0.49 -21.02 -12.64
C CYS A 285 -0.84 -19.82 -11.76
N SER A 286 0.15 -19.00 -11.39
CA SER A 286 -0.09 -17.80 -10.58
C SER A 286 -0.49 -16.64 -11.49
N ASN A 287 -1.63 -15.99 -11.24
CA ASN A 287 -2.07 -14.83 -12.02
C ASN A 287 -1.24 -13.56 -11.71
N VAL A 288 -0.38 -13.61 -10.70
CA VAL A 288 0.46 -12.49 -10.28
C VAL A 288 1.59 -12.21 -11.28
N ASN A 289 1.71 -10.96 -11.68
CA ASN A 289 2.81 -10.47 -12.52
C ASN A 289 4.19 -10.78 -11.88
N PRO A 290 5.18 -11.34 -12.62
CA PRO A 290 6.49 -11.69 -12.07
C PRO A 290 7.24 -10.53 -11.41
N ASN A 291 7.13 -9.31 -11.94
CA ASN A 291 7.79 -8.13 -11.37
C ASN A 291 7.16 -7.73 -10.03
N VAL A 292 5.84 -7.86 -9.91
CA VAL A 292 5.11 -7.61 -8.65
C VAL A 292 5.54 -8.62 -7.59
N LEU A 293 5.61 -9.90 -7.95
CA LEU A 293 6.09 -10.95 -7.06
C LEU A 293 7.55 -10.73 -6.65
N MET A 294 8.41 -10.32 -7.56
CA MET A 294 9.81 -9.97 -7.27
C MET A 294 9.90 -8.85 -6.25
N THR A 295 9.21 -7.72 -6.45
CA THR A 295 9.26 -6.59 -5.50
C THR A 295 8.69 -6.97 -4.14
N ALA A 296 7.58 -7.71 -4.09
CA ALA A 296 7.03 -8.21 -2.83
C ALA A 296 7.98 -9.20 -2.14
N THR A 297 8.66 -10.07 -2.89
CA THR A 297 9.69 -10.99 -2.36
C THR A 297 10.83 -10.20 -1.72
N VAL A 298 11.35 -9.20 -2.43
CA VAL A 298 12.41 -8.32 -1.93
C VAL A 298 11.96 -7.64 -0.64
N HIS A 299 10.74 -7.11 -0.58
CA HIS A 299 10.18 -6.51 0.63
C HIS A 299 10.13 -7.52 1.78
N VAL A 300 9.49 -8.68 1.60
CA VAL A 300 9.36 -9.71 2.65
C VAL A 300 10.72 -10.18 3.16
N LEU A 301 11.71 -10.39 2.28
CA LEU A 301 13.02 -10.93 2.68
C LEU A 301 13.91 -9.91 3.38
N HIS A 302 13.78 -8.62 3.07
CA HIS A 302 14.43 -7.55 3.84
C HIS A 302 13.83 -7.39 5.24
N GLN A 303 12.62 -7.92 5.47
CA GLN A 303 11.87 -7.75 6.70
C GLN A 303 11.60 -9.09 7.37
N TYR A 304 12.57 -9.56 8.15
CA TYR A 304 12.49 -10.86 8.81
C TYR A 304 11.20 -11.05 9.64
N CYS A 305 10.77 -10.00 10.36
CA CYS A 305 9.52 -10.02 11.12
C CYS A 305 8.29 -10.25 10.24
N LEU A 306 8.26 -9.69 9.03
CA LEU A 306 7.17 -9.87 8.07
C LEU A 306 7.18 -11.28 7.47
N LEU A 307 8.35 -11.82 7.12
CA LEU A 307 8.46 -13.22 6.70
C LEU A 307 7.94 -14.15 7.79
N ASN A 308 8.36 -13.96 9.04
CA ASN A 308 7.91 -14.77 10.16
C ASN A 308 6.40 -14.65 10.40
N LEU A 309 5.86 -13.43 10.29
CA LEU A 309 4.44 -13.18 10.38
C LEU A 309 3.67 -13.95 9.30
N ILE A 310 4.10 -13.85 8.03
CA ILE A 310 3.50 -14.57 6.90
C ILE A 310 3.54 -16.09 7.14
N VAL A 311 4.72 -16.62 7.49
CA VAL A 311 4.91 -18.05 7.74
C VAL A 311 4.00 -18.51 8.88
N ASN A 312 3.79 -17.72 9.93
CA ASN A 312 2.89 -18.08 11.02
C ASN A 312 1.43 -18.34 10.60
N PHE A 313 0.98 -17.77 9.48
CA PHE A 313 -0.36 -18.02 8.93
C PHE A 313 -0.35 -18.99 7.74
N SER A 314 0.68 -18.94 6.90
CA SER A 314 0.75 -19.69 5.65
C SER A 314 2.18 -20.12 5.33
N ALA A 315 2.45 -21.42 5.50
CA ALA A 315 3.70 -22.03 5.06
C ALA A 315 3.82 -22.00 3.52
N LYS A 316 2.71 -22.12 2.79
CA LYS A 316 2.72 -22.07 1.32
C LYS A 316 3.05 -20.68 0.79
N LEU A 317 2.53 -19.62 1.40
CA LEU A 317 2.87 -18.26 1.00
C LEU A 317 4.33 -17.94 1.30
N GLY A 318 4.83 -18.37 2.47
CA GLY A 318 6.25 -18.31 2.81
C GLY A 318 7.12 -19.04 1.78
N LEU A 319 6.72 -20.26 1.40
CA LEU A 319 7.36 -21.03 0.33
C LEU A 319 7.34 -20.28 -1.00
N LYS A 320 6.22 -19.66 -1.38
CA LYS A 320 6.09 -18.89 -2.64
C LYS A 320 7.10 -17.74 -2.72
N PHE A 321 7.32 -16.99 -1.64
CA PHE A 321 8.33 -15.93 -1.60
C PHE A 321 9.76 -16.50 -1.58
N LEU A 322 10.02 -17.50 -0.74
CA LEU A 322 11.37 -18.05 -0.54
C LEU A 322 11.87 -18.84 -1.76
N SER A 323 10.96 -19.45 -2.52
CA SER A 323 11.31 -20.25 -3.70
C SER A 323 11.89 -19.41 -4.85
N ASN A 324 11.75 -18.08 -4.80
CA ASN A 324 12.28 -17.19 -5.82
C ASN A 324 13.72 -16.75 -5.50
N ILE A 325 14.64 -17.72 -5.41
CA ILE A 325 16.02 -17.51 -4.91
C ILE A 325 16.81 -16.48 -5.73
N LYS A 326 16.54 -16.35 -7.04
CA LYS A 326 17.18 -15.34 -7.89
C LYS A 326 16.93 -13.90 -7.42
N ASP A 327 15.80 -13.67 -6.77
CA ASP A 327 15.34 -12.36 -6.33
C ASP A 327 15.70 -12.11 -4.86
N TRP A 328 16.44 -13.04 -4.23
CA TRP A 328 16.99 -12.83 -2.90
C TRP A 328 17.95 -11.64 -2.93
N PRO A 329 17.77 -10.65 -2.04
CA PRO A 329 18.61 -9.46 -2.04
C PRO A 329 20.10 -9.79 -1.94
N ARG A 330 20.90 -9.24 -2.86
CA ARG A 330 22.36 -9.47 -2.89
C ARG A 330 23.06 -8.94 -1.64
N SER A 331 22.49 -7.91 -1.02
CA SER A 331 22.94 -7.25 0.21
C SER A 331 22.87 -8.13 1.47
N ILE A 332 22.10 -9.22 1.42
CA ILE A 332 21.93 -10.12 2.56
C ILE A 332 23.18 -10.98 2.74
N SER A 333 23.67 -11.06 4.00
CA SER A 333 24.82 -11.88 4.38
C SER A 333 24.59 -13.38 4.14
N THR A 334 25.67 -14.14 3.94
CA THR A 334 25.59 -15.59 3.76
C THR A 334 24.89 -16.30 4.92
N ASP A 335 25.14 -15.87 6.16
CA ASP A 335 24.49 -16.45 7.35
C ASP A 335 22.97 -16.27 7.33
N TYR A 336 22.49 -15.09 6.90
CA TYR A 336 21.06 -14.86 6.77
C TYR A 336 20.46 -15.64 5.59
N LYS A 337 21.20 -15.83 4.49
CA LYS A 337 20.77 -16.73 3.40
C LYS A 337 20.60 -18.18 3.88
N ILE A 338 21.48 -18.67 4.76
CA ILE A 338 21.33 -19.99 5.39
C ILE A 338 20.06 -20.04 6.25
N LYS A 339 19.77 -18.97 7.02
CA LYS A 339 18.51 -18.88 7.77
C LYS A 339 17.28 -18.94 6.87
N LEU A 340 17.25 -18.15 5.79
CA LEU A 340 16.16 -18.18 4.80
C LEU A 340 16.00 -19.56 4.17
N PHE A 341 17.11 -20.24 3.87
CA PHE A 341 17.11 -21.60 3.34
C PHE A 341 16.52 -22.62 4.33
N ASN A 342 16.83 -22.51 5.62
CA ASN A 342 16.20 -23.37 6.64
C ASN A 342 14.69 -23.12 6.73
N ILE A 343 14.25 -21.86 6.63
CA ILE A 343 12.81 -21.51 6.60
C ILE A 343 12.15 -22.05 5.33
N LEU A 344 12.82 -22.01 4.18
CA LEU A 344 12.34 -22.58 2.93
C LEU A 344 12.04 -24.07 3.09
N ILE A 345 12.98 -24.84 3.65
CA ILE A 345 12.80 -26.27 3.92
C ILE A 345 11.62 -26.49 4.86
N ALA A 346 11.52 -25.73 5.95
CA ALA A 346 10.43 -25.88 6.90
C ALA A 346 9.07 -25.55 6.27
N CYS A 347 8.97 -24.45 5.51
CA CYS A 347 7.76 -24.09 4.78
C CYS A 347 7.35 -25.19 3.79
N TYR A 348 8.32 -25.81 3.12
CA TYR A 348 8.06 -26.95 2.25
C TYR A 348 7.47 -28.14 3.02
N VAL A 349 8.09 -28.54 4.14
CA VAL A 349 7.60 -29.69 4.92
C VAL A 349 6.24 -29.42 5.55
N GLU A 350 6.04 -28.21 6.09
CA GLU A 350 4.80 -27.79 6.73
C GLU A 350 3.64 -27.63 5.73
N SER A 351 3.93 -27.34 4.46
CA SER A 351 2.93 -27.24 3.38
C SER A 351 2.69 -28.55 2.62
N SER A 352 3.66 -29.46 2.62
CA SER A 352 3.58 -30.76 1.98
C SER A 352 2.65 -31.72 2.72
N ARG A 353 2.00 -32.64 1.99
CA ARG A 353 1.32 -33.79 2.60
C ARG A 353 2.31 -34.76 3.24
N HIS A 354 3.57 -34.74 2.81
CA HIS A 354 4.63 -35.61 3.29
C HIS A 354 5.58 -34.86 4.24
N THR A 355 5.93 -35.49 5.36
CA THR A 355 6.87 -34.94 6.35
C THR A 355 8.35 -35.13 5.97
N LYS A 356 8.62 -35.64 4.77
CA LYS A 356 9.99 -35.93 4.29
C LYS A 356 10.52 -34.75 3.48
N VAL A 357 11.73 -34.30 3.83
CA VAL A 357 12.49 -33.34 3.01
C VAL A 357 12.97 -34.07 1.75
N PRO A 358 12.77 -33.51 0.56
CA PRO A 358 13.18 -34.13 -0.68
C PRO A 358 14.69 -34.17 -0.80
N ARG A 359 15.21 -35.19 -1.47
CA ARG A 359 16.65 -35.36 -1.71
C ARG A 359 17.20 -34.42 -2.77
N ASN A 360 16.34 -33.81 -3.57
CA ASN A 360 16.72 -32.93 -4.67
C ASN A 360 15.96 -31.60 -4.55
N ILE A 361 16.70 -30.49 -4.62
CA ILE A 361 16.13 -29.15 -4.48
C ILE A 361 15.10 -28.83 -5.57
N SER A 362 15.21 -29.44 -6.75
CA SER A 362 14.22 -29.27 -7.83
C SER A 362 12.81 -29.74 -7.47
N GLN A 363 12.65 -30.47 -6.35
CA GLN A 363 11.35 -30.85 -5.79
C GLN A 363 10.78 -29.80 -4.84
N ILE A 364 11.61 -28.88 -4.33
CA ILE A 364 11.21 -27.71 -3.51
C ILE A 364 11.07 -26.47 -4.39
N LEU A 365 11.99 -26.31 -5.34
CA LEU A 365 12.11 -25.16 -6.23
C LEU A 365 11.81 -25.60 -7.66
N PRO A 366 10.83 -25.00 -8.36
CA PRO A 366 10.68 -25.20 -9.80
C PRO A 366 11.85 -24.49 -10.53
N LEU A 367 13.01 -25.13 -10.59
CA LEU A 367 14.24 -24.57 -11.17
C LEU A 367 14.28 -24.59 -12.71
N ARG A 368 13.19 -25.03 -13.37
CA ARG A 368 13.17 -25.33 -14.81
C ARG A 368 13.03 -24.11 -15.74
N GLN A 369 13.04 -22.87 -15.25
CA GLN A 369 12.75 -21.68 -16.08
C GLN A 369 13.82 -20.56 -16.02
N MET A 370 15.09 -20.88 -15.78
CA MET A 370 16.17 -19.88 -15.85
C MET A 370 17.28 -20.32 -16.80
N GLY A 371 17.13 -19.97 -18.08
CA GLY A 371 18.20 -20.10 -19.07
C GLY A 371 19.18 -18.94 -18.96
N CYS A 372 20.26 -19.10 -18.20
CA CYS A 372 21.50 -18.28 -18.21
C CYS A 372 22.52 -18.90 -17.24
N ASP A 373 23.82 -18.71 -17.47
CA ASP A 373 24.93 -19.32 -16.70
C ASP A 373 24.86 -19.06 -15.17
N HIS A 374 24.29 -17.95 -14.73
CA HIS A 374 24.03 -17.66 -13.32
C HIS A 374 23.10 -18.68 -12.62
N SER A 375 22.25 -19.39 -13.36
CA SER A 375 21.38 -20.42 -12.81
C SER A 375 22.17 -21.65 -12.37
N SER A 376 23.23 -22.03 -13.10
CA SER A 376 24.07 -23.17 -12.75
C SER A 376 24.81 -22.96 -11.42
N TYR A 377 25.33 -21.75 -11.18
CA TYR A 377 26.02 -21.39 -9.94
C TYR A 377 25.08 -21.40 -8.73
N LEU A 378 23.92 -20.75 -8.83
CA LEU A 378 22.93 -20.74 -7.75
C LEU A 378 22.39 -22.15 -7.49
N ASN A 379 22.15 -22.94 -8.53
CA ASN A 379 21.73 -24.32 -8.39
C ASN A 379 22.76 -25.17 -7.65
N ASN A 380 24.05 -25.05 -7.99
CA ASN A 380 25.11 -25.78 -7.32
C ASN A 380 25.21 -25.38 -5.84
N LEU A 381 25.23 -24.08 -5.55
CA LEU A 381 25.32 -23.57 -4.20
C LEU A 381 24.12 -23.98 -3.31
N VAL A 382 22.90 -23.95 -3.85
CA VAL A 382 21.70 -24.37 -3.10
C VAL A 382 21.66 -25.90 -2.95
N ASN A 383 22.12 -26.66 -3.95
CA ASN A 383 22.28 -28.11 -3.81
C ASN A 383 23.34 -28.48 -2.77
N ASP A 384 24.43 -27.71 -2.68
CA ASP A 384 25.46 -27.88 -1.66
C ASP A 384 24.92 -27.58 -0.26
N TRP A 385 24.11 -26.52 -0.12
CA TRP A 385 23.40 -26.25 1.13
C TRP A 385 22.43 -27.37 1.50
N LEU A 386 21.66 -27.89 0.54
CA LEU A 386 20.74 -29.00 0.79
C LEU A 386 21.49 -30.28 1.16
N SER A 387 22.56 -30.62 0.44
CA SER A 387 23.35 -31.83 0.68
C SER A 387 24.03 -31.77 2.04
N LYS A 388 24.61 -30.62 2.40
CA LYS A 388 25.16 -30.35 3.73
C LYS A 388 24.09 -30.40 4.81
N TRP A 389 22.90 -29.86 4.52
CA TRP A 389 21.79 -29.93 5.45
C TRP A 389 21.37 -31.40 5.64
N LEU A 390 21.21 -32.20 4.59
CA LEU A 390 20.78 -33.59 4.69
C LEU A 390 21.83 -34.52 5.33
N SER A 391 23.12 -34.22 5.19
CA SER A 391 24.21 -35.06 5.72
C SER A 391 24.49 -34.82 7.21
N GLU A 392 24.15 -33.64 7.74
CA GLU A 392 24.27 -33.34 9.16
C GLU A 392 23.16 -34.04 9.97
N PRO A 393 23.48 -34.82 11.03
CA PRO A 393 22.48 -35.43 11.88
C PRO A 393 21.61 -34.35 12.51
N LYS A 394 20.30 -34.42 12.25
CA LYS A 394 19.35 -33.46 12.79
C LYS A 394 18.95 -33.85 14.19
N ARG A 395 18.99 -32.88 15.11
CA ARG A 395 18.49 -33.05 16.47
C ARG A 395 17.02 -33.47 16.41
N LEU A 396 16.63 -34.41 17.27
CA LEU A 396 15.24 -34.84 17.44
C LEU A 396 14.31 -33.64 17.66
N SER A 397 14.83 -32.61 18.36
CA SER A 397 14.15 -31.34 18.59
C SER A 397 13.67 -30.69 17.28
N LEU A 398 14.51 -30.62 16.25
CA LEU A 398 14.18 -30.04 14.95
C LEU A 398 12.94 -30.72 14.31
N TRP A 399 12.98 -32.05 14.23
CA TRP A 399 11.89 -32.81 13.62
C TRP A 399 10.63 -32.79 14.47
N SER A 400 10.75 -32.76 15.79
CA SER A 400 9.60 -32.61 16.69
C SER A 400 8.89 -31.28 16.46
N LYS A 401 9.64 -30.19 16.29
CA LYS A 401 9.10 -28.85 16.00
C LYS A 401 8.36 -28.81 14.67
N VAL A 402 9.00 -29.27 13.59
CA VAL A 402 8.38 -29.34 12.25
C VAL A 402 7.11 -30.20 12.29
N THR A 403 7.16 -31.35 12.97
CA THR A 403 6.02 -32.27 13.07
C THR A 403 4.86 -31.63 13.82
N ILE A 404 5.10 -31.04 14.99
CA ILE A 404 4.05 -30.38 15.79
C ILE A 404 3.42 -29.23 15.01
N ARG A 405 4.23 -28.37 14.41
CA ARG A 405 3.74 -27.25 13.59
C ARG A 405 2.94 -27.73 12.38
N THR A 406 3.38 -28.79 11.71
CA THR A 406 2.63 -29.43 10.61
C THR A 406 1.28 -29.96 11.08
N CYS A 407 1.23 -30.62 12.24
CA CYS A 407 -0.02 -31.10 12.83
C CYS A 407 -0.98 -29.94 13.16
N LEU A 408 -0.45 -28.85 13.75
CA LEU A 408 -1.25 -27.65 14.04
C LEU A 408 -1.83 -27.03 12.76
N ARG A 409 -1.04 -26.91 11.68
CA ARG A 409 -1.54 -26.37 10.40
C ARG A 409 -2.64 -27.21 9.77
N ARG A 410 -2.61 -28.52 10.01
CA ARG A 410 -3.62 -29.47 9.53
C ARG A 410 -4.84 -29.55 10.44
N SER A 411 -4.77 -28.99 11.64
CA SER A 411 -5.90 -28.94 12.56
C SER A 411 -7.05 -28.09 11.99
N THR A 412 -8.27 -28.41 12.42
CA THR A 412 -9.46 -27.63 12.07
C THR A 412 -9.35 -26.17 12.56
N GLN A 413 -8.72 -25.95 13.71
CA GLN A 413 -8.52 -24.61 14.30
C GLN A 413 -7.66 -23.69 13.43
N HIS A 414 -6.64 -24.22 12.76
CA HIS A 414 -5.82 -23.43 11.83
C HIS A 414 -6.48 -23.28 10.45
N ARG A 415 -7.40 -24.17 10.09
CA ARG A 415 -8.09 -24.15 8.79
C ARG A 415 -9.37 -23.30 8.80
N SER A 416 -9.93 -23.01 9.96
CA SER A 416 -11.09 -22.12 10.10
C SER A 416 -10.72 -20.68 9.77
N PHE A 417 -11.65 -19.96 9.13
CA PHE A 417 -11.53 -18.52 8.88
C PHE A 417 -12.35 -17.71 9.88
N PRO A 418 -11.81 -16.58 10.39
CA PRO A 418 -10.43 -16.12 10.27
C PRO A 418 -9.43 -17.06 10.99
N LYS A 419 -8.26 -17.29 10.38
CA LYS A 419 -7.21 -18.15 10.93
C LYS A 419 -6.54 -17.51 12.14
N GLN A 420 -6.13 -18.34 13.10
CA GLN A 420 -5.19 -17.93 14.15
C GLN A 420 -3.76 -18.29 13.73
N PRO A 421 -2.76 -17.44 14.06
CA PRO A 421 -1.37 -17.77 13.78
C PRO A 421 -0.96 -19.04 14.53
N VAL A 422 -0.14 -19.90 13.92
CA VAL A 422 0.33 -21.15 14.53
C VAL A 422 0.97 -20.91 15.89
N ASN A 423 1.68 -19.79 16.07
CA ASN A 423 2.30 -19.42 17.34
C ASN A 423 1.28 -19.20 18.47
N GLU A 424 0.08 -18.70 18.19
CA GLU A 424 -0.99 -18.63 19.19
C GLU A 424 -1.56 -20.00 19.53
N LEU A 425 -1.68 -20.89 18.54
CA LEU A 425 -2.11 -22.27 18.78
C LEU A 425 -1.09 -23.00 19.66
N ILE A 426 0.21 -22.78 19.44
CA ILE A 426 1.29 -23.33 20.27
C ILE A 426 1.19 -22.87 21.72
N ARG A 427 0.92 -21.58 21.96
CA ARG A 427 0.77 -21.02 23.32
C ARG A 427 -0.39 -21.65 24.10
N ARG A 428 -1.37 -22.21 23.40
CA ARG A 428 -2.54 -22.89 24.00
C ARG A 428 -2.32 -24.39 24.19
N LEU A 429 -1.21 -24.95 23.70
CA LEU A 429 -0.90 -26.36 23.94
C LEU A 429 -0.59 -26.60 25.42
N PRO A 430 -1.02 -27.74 25.99
CA PRO A 430 -0.71 -28.12 27.37
C PRO A 430 0.74 -28.61 27.49
N LEU A 431 1.71 -27.72 27.19
CA LEU A 431 3.14 -27.96 27.22
C LEU A 431 3.80 -27.00 28.21
N ALA A 432 4.97 -27.37 28.74
CA ALA A 432 5.76 -26.46 29.55
C ALA A 432 6.12 -25.18 28.77
N PRO A 433 6.16 -23.98 29.39
CA PRO A 433 6.42 -22.71 28.69
C PRO A 433 7.70 -22.73 27.84
N MET A 434 8.77 -23.34 28.34
CA MET A 434 10.05 -23.48 27.60
C MET A 434 9.89 -24.28 26.28
N LEU A 435 9.02 -25.29 26.26
CA LEU A 435 8.71 -26.04 25.05
C LEU A 435 7.82 -25.22 24.10
N GLN A 436 6.89 -24.42 24.64
CA GLN A 436 6.08 -23.50 23.82
C GLN A 436 6.97 -22.46 23.15
N GLU A 437 7.89 -21.83 23.88
CA GLU A 437 8.86 -20.86 23.35
C GLU A 437 9.72 -21.46 22.24
N TYR A 438 10.22 -22.68 22.45
CA TYR A 438 10.98 -23.43 21.44
C TYR A 438 10.21 -23.64 20.12
N LEU A 439 8.91 -23.91 20.22
CA LEU A 439 8.03 -24.16 19.08
C LEU A 439 7.60 -22.88 18.34
N ILE A 440 7.50 -21.75 19.05
CA ILE A 440 7.07 -20.44 18.54
C ILE A 440 8.09 -19.83 17.57
N ASP A 441 9.38 -20.06 17.81
CA ASP A 441 10.42 -19.57 16.91
C ASP A 441 10.26 -20.19 15.51
N ASN A 442 10.44 -19.43 14.44
CA ASN A 442 10.46 -19.96 13.07
C ASN A 442 11.88 -20.27 12.60
N GLU A 443 12.89 -19.91 13.40
CA GLU A 443 14.26 -20.35 13.18
C GLU A 443 14.40 -21.83 13.51
N TYR A 444 15.01 -22.50 12.55
CA TYR A 444 15.45 -23.88 12.64
C TYR A 444 16.97 -23.80 12.75
N LEU A 445 17.45 -23.47 13.95
CA LEU A 445 18.87 -23.42 14.27
C LEU A 445 19.47 -24.83 14.22
N LYS A 446 20.77 -24.90 13.89
CA LYS A 446 21.52 -26.15 13.70
C LYS A 446 21.54 -27.06 14.94
#